data_AF-H1Z0N9-F1
#
_entry.id   AF-H1Z0N9-F1
#
_cell.length_a   1.000
_cell.length_b   1.000
_cell.length_c   1.000
_cell.angle_alpha   90.00
_cell.angle_beta   90.00
_cell.angle_gamma   90.00
#
_symmetry.space_group_name_H-M   'P 1'
#
loop_
_entity.id
_entity.type
_entity.pdbx_description
1 polymer ?
#
loop_
_entity_poly.entity_id
_entity_poly.type
_entity_poly.pdbx_seq_one_letter_code
_entity_poly.pdbx_strand_id
1 'polypeptide(L)'
;MKEKQLKAADIAKLSGLTENEIRTVTEEFHDIVPCRKLGRVNLYEQNAVSKISDIVRMRNQGLSKDGIYEKFGKKPDKKSTHEKVRERVRKEGSGLPKKSRQPDNPEKPPKISPGAENYTKTNSDRFRRLAESGRERMSGNNTDQIAAQALRTDRVILRIEKLESDISGLKARMEDDRRIIRSHFEAIEKKFDIVSEWIEFFDGDREKIRDGIEGSHLSRKYEFERVRKMTDESLLNHEDELKKVKKEIEILKLPWLKRRKYL
;
A
#
# COMPACT_ATOMS: atom_id res chain seq x y z
N MET A 1 4.45 18.45 -32.43
CA MET A 1 4.71 17.00 -32.59
C MET A 1 3.61 16.25 -31.86
N LYS A 2 3.05 15.16 -32.43
CA LYS A 2 1.99 14.40 -31.73
C LYS A 2 2.63 13.57 -30.63
N GLU A 3 2.28 13.84 -29.38
CA GLU A 3 2.78 13.05 -28.24
C GLU A 3 2.36 11.59 -28.38
N LYS A 4 3.30 10.68 -28.08
CA LYS A 4 3.06 9.24 -28.14
C LYS A 4 2.07 8.87 -27.05
N GLN A 5 0.91 8.34 -27.44
CA GLN A 5 -0.07 7.84 -26.50
C GLN A 5 0.33 6.46 -25.99
N LEU A 6 0.28 6.27 -24.68
CA LEU A 6 0.72 5.07 -23.98
C LEU A 6 -0.47 4.36 -23.33
N LYS A 7 -0.46 3.03 -23.34
CA LYS A 7 -1.40 2.22 -22.55
C LYS A 7 -0.91 2.09 -21.11
N ALA A 8 -1.80 1.71 -20.19
CA ALA A 8 -1.42 1.43 -18.80
C ALA A 8 -0.26 0.41 -18.70
N ALA A 9 -0.26 -0.62 -19.56
CA ALA A 9 0.82 -1.61 -19.63
C ALA A 9 2.17 -1.03 -20.10
N ASP A 10 2.16 -0.01 -20.97
CA ASP A 10 3.39 0.65 -21.43
C ASP A 10 3.94 1.58 -20.35
N ILE A 11 3.05 2.27 -19.63
CA ILE A 11 3.40 3.10 -18.47
C ILE A 11 4.03 2.22 -17.38
N ALA A 12 3.48 1.04 -17.11
CA ALA A 12 4.01 0.08 -16.13
C ALA A 12 5.48 -0.28 -16.41
N LYS A 13 5.80 -0.55 -17.68
CA LYS A 13 7.17 -0.85 -18.11
C LYS A 13 8.12 0.34 -17.92
N LEU A 14 7.63 1.57 -18.12
CA LEU A 14 8.44 2.78 -18.01
C LEU A 14 8.62 3.26 -16.56
N SER A 15 7.60 3.09 -15.72
CA SER A 15 7.62 3.57 -14.33
C SER A 15 8.10 2.52 -13.33
N GLY A 16 8.16 1.23 -13.72
CA GLY A 16 8.47 0.13 -12.80
C GLY A 16 7.34 -0.20 -11.82
N LEU A 17 6.15 0.36 -12.03
CA LEU A 17 4.96 0.12 -11.21
C LEU A 17 4.10 -0.99 -11.81
N THR A 18 3.27 -1.63 -10.99
CA THR A 18 2.35 -2.65 -11.50
C THR A 18 1.20 -2.01 -12.28
N GLU A 19 0.67 -2.73 -13.27
CA GLU A 19 -0.47 -2.24 -14.07
C GLU A 19 -1.70 -1.96 -13.18
N ASN A 20 -1.89 -2.76 -12.13
CA ASN A 20 -3.02 -2.59 -11.21
C ASN A 20 -2.89 -1.29 -10.41
N GLU A 21 -1.71 -0.99 -9.86
CA GLU A 21 -1.46 0.28 -9.16
C GLU A 21 -1.70 1.48 -10.07
N ILE A 22 -1.25 1.41 -11.33
CA ILE A 22 -1.49 2.47 -12.31
C ILE A 22 -2.98 2.66 -12.57
N ARG A 23 -3.75 1.58 -12.70
CA ARG A 23 -5.21 1.67 -12.86
C ARG A 23 -5.87 2.29 -11.64
N THR A 24 -5.49 1.87 -10.43
CA THR A 24 -6.04 2.45 -9.19
C THR A 24 -5.72 3.95 -9.08
N VAL A 25 -4.47 4.35 -9.35
CA VAL A 25 -4.05 5.77 -9.29
C VAL A 25 -4.76 6.59 -10.36
N THR A 26 -4.91 6.06 -11.58
CA THR A 26 -5.55 6.81 -12.67
C THR A 26 -7.07 6.90 -12.52
N GLU A 27 -7.71 5.91 -11.89
CA GLU A 27 -9.12 6.00 -11.48
C GLU A 27 -9.31 7.02 -10.35
N GLU A 28 -8.40 7.02 -9.37
CA GLU A 28 -8.50 7.87 -8.18
C GLU A 28 -8.18 9.35 -8.48
N PHE A 29 -7.28 9.60 -9.43
CA PHE A 29 -6.75 10.90 -9.83
C PHE A 29 -6.96 11.21 -11.32
N HIS A 30 -8.13 10.86 -11.85
CA HIS A 30 -8.49 11.08 -13.26
C HIS A 30 -8.39 12.56 -13.71
N ASP A 31 -8.59 13.51 -12.80
CA ASP A 31 -8.47 14.94 -13.07
C ASP A 31 -7.01 15.39 -13.31
N ILE A 32 -6.06 14.75 -12.63
CA ILE A 32 -4.62 15.08 -12.72
C ILE A 32 -4.00 14.42 -13.94
N VAL A 33 -4.42 13.18 -14.21
CA VAL A 33 -3.91 12.34 -15.29
C VAL A 33 -5.02 12.11 -16.32
N PRO A 34 -5.20 13.06 -17.27
CA PRO A 34 -6.22 12.93 -18.30
C PRO A 34 -5.95 11.68 -19.16
N CYS A 35 -7.02 10.99 -19.51
CA CYS A 35 -6.97 9.84 -20.39
C CYS A 35 -7.94 9.98 -21.55
N ARG A 36 -7.55 9.45 -22.72
CA ARG A 36 -8.41 9.29 -23.88
C ARG A 36 -8.86 7.84 -23.94
N LYS A 37 -10.16 7.62 -23.87
CA LYS A 37 -10.73 6.27 -23.98
C LYS A 37 -10.89 5.88 -25.44
N LEU A 38 -10.26 4.78 -25.86
CA LEU A 38 -10.48 4.14 -27.15
C LEU A 38 -11.06 2.74 -26.91
N GLY A 39 -12.40 2.65 -26.99
CA GLY A 39 -13.13 1.43 -26.69
C GLY A 39 -12.94 1.00 -25.23
N ARG A 40 -12.29 -0.15 -25.03
CA ARG A 40 -12.00 -0.72 -23.71
C ARG A 40 -10.65 -0.31 -23.14
N VAL A 41 -9.85 0.43 -23.90
CA VAL A 41 -8.47 0.79 -23.53
C VAL A 41 -8.39 2.28 -23.21
N ASN A 42 -7.78 2.61 -22.09
CA ASN A 42 -7.43 3.98 -21.74
C ASN A 42 -6.02 4.28 -22.26
N LEU A 43 -5.91 5.37 -23.02
CA LEU A 43 -4.65 5.90 -23.52
C LEU A 43 -4.29 7.17 -22.76
N TYR A 44 -3.02 7.28 -22.40
CA TYR A 44 -2.48 8.39 -21.63
C TYR A 44 -1.37 9.07 -22.42
N GLU A 45 -1.12 10.33 -22.10
CA GLU A 45 0.02 11.07 -22.65
C GLU A 45 1.33 10.57 -22.06
N GLN A 46 2.45 10.83 -22.73
CA GLN A 46 3.78 10.44 -22.24
C GLN A 46 4.11 11.12 -20.89
N ASN A 47 3.60 12.34 -20.68
CA ASN A 47 3.72 13.09 -19.43
C ASN A 47 2.97 12.42 -18.25
N ALA A 48 2.06 11.48 -18.51
CA ALA A 48 1.36 10.75 -17.47
C ALA A 48 2.30 9.87 -16.64
N VAL A 49 3.40 9.37 -17.23
CA VAL A 49 4.37 8.50 -16.54
C VAL A 49 4.97 9.24 -15.34
N SER A 50 5.43 10.47 -15.54
CA SER A 50 6.00 11.32 -14.48
C SER A 50 4.95 11.64 -13.41
N LYS A 51 3.75 12.06 -13.81
CA LYS A 51 2.67 12.39 -12.87
C LYS A 51 2.27 11.20 -12.00
N ILE A 52 2.12 10.01 -12.59
CA ILE A 52 1.75 8.80 -11.85
C ILE A 52 2.87 8.42 -10.88
N SER A 53 4.13 8.49 -11.31
CA SER A 53 5.29 8.23 -10.44
C SER A 53 5.33 9.20 -9.24
N ASP A 54 5.11 10.49 -9.48
CA ASP A 54 5.06 11.49 -8.42
C ASP A 54 3.88 11.26 -7.44
N ILE A 55 2.70 10.90 -7.94
CA ILE A 55 1.54 10.55 -7.10
C ILE A 55 1.86 9.36 -6.21
N VAL A 56 2.45 8.29 -6.76
CA VAL A 56 2.81 7.09 -5.98
C VAL A 56 3.90 7.43 -4.95
N ARG A 57 4.89 8.23 -5.32
CA ARG A 57 5.91 8.70 -4.37
C ARG A 57 5.29 9.46 -3.21
N MET A 58 4.36 10.39 -3.48
CA MET A 58 3.67 11.15 -2.43
C MET A 58 2.75 10.28 -1.57
N ARG A 59 2.09 9.28 -2.16
CA ARG A 59 1.30 8.29 -1.41
C ARG A 59 2.18 7.49 -0.44
N ASN A 60 3.35 7.05 -0.89
CA ASN A 60 4.30 6.32 -0.04
C ASN A 60 4.91 7.20 1.07
N GLN A 61 4.95 8.51 0.87
CA GLN A 61 5.31 9.50 1.90
C GLN A 61 4.16 9.79 2.90
N GLY A 62 2.99 9.17 2.72
CA GLY A 62 1.84 9.34 3.60
C GLY A 62 1.04 10.61 3.35
N LEU A 63 1.23 11.31 2.22
CA LEU A 63 0.40 12.46 1.90
C LEU A 63 -1.05 12.03 1.67
N SER A 64 -1.97 12.80 2.25
CA SER A 64 -3.40 12.62 2.01
C SER A 64 -3.75 12.97 0.56
N LYS A 65 -4.87 12.42 0.09
CA LYS A 65 -5.40 12.66 -1.25
C LYS A 65 -5.49 14.16 -1.58
N ASP A 66 -5.95 14.97 -0.64
CA ASP A 66 -6.10 16.42 -0.81
C ASP A 66 -4.75 17.13 -0.95
N GLY A 67 -3.72 16.71 -0.20
CA GLY A 67 -2.36 17.26 -0.32
C GLY A 67 -1.71 16.93 -1.67
N ILE A 68 -2.06 15.79 -2.28
CA ILE A 68 -1.61 15.44 -3.63
C ILE A 68 -2.27 16.37 -4.67
N TYR A 69 -3.57 16.63 -4.54
CA TYR A 69 -4.30 17.56 -5.43
C TYR A 69 -3.77 18.99 -5.35
N GLU A 70 -3.40 19.45 -4.15
CA GLU A 70 -2.80 20.77 -3.93
C GLU A 70 -1.46 20.94 -4.67
N LYS A 71 -0.61 19.91 -4.65
CA LYS A 71 0.68 19.88 -5.37
C LYS A 71 0.53 19.98 -6.90
N PHE A 72 -0.53 19.40 -7.44
CA PHE A 72 -0.82 19.44 -8.87
C PHE A 72 -1.72 20.61 -9.29
N GLY A 73 -2.07 21.52 -8.37
CA GLY A 73 -2.85 22.72 -8.64
C GLY A 73 -4.29 22.47 -9.09
N LYS A 74 -4.79 21.24 -8.95
CA LYS A 74 -6.17 20.87 -9.30
C LYS A 74 -6.87 20.46 -8.02
N LYS A 75 -7.94 21.16 -7.62
CA LYS A 75 -8.80 20.68 -6.55
C LYS A 75 -9.72 19.59 -7.12
N PRO A 76 -10.03 18.52 -6.37
CA PRO A 76 -11.05 17.58 -6.81
C PRO A 76 -12.36 18.34 -6.95
N ASP A 77 -13.02 18.22 -8.10
CA ASP A 77 -14.34 18.79 -8.29
C ASP A 77 -15.24 18.29 -7.15
N LYS A 78 -15.86 19.23 -6.43
CA LYS A 78 -16.71 18.91 -5.27
C LYS A 78 -17.73 17.87 -5.72
N LYS A 79 -17.72 16.70 -5.06
CA LYS A 79 -18.60 15.55 -5.32
C LYS A 79 -19.98 16.00 -5.79
N SER A 80 -20.33 15.61 -7.02
CA SER A 80 -21.64 15.85 -7.61
C SER A 80 -22.75 15.37 -6.68
N THR A 81 -23.84 16.14 -6.61
CA THR A 81 -25.05 15.93 -5.80
C THR A 81 -25.61 14.50 -5.90
N HIS A 82 -25.34 13.81 -7.02
CA HIS A 82 -25.77 12.44 -7.26
C HIS A 82 -25.04 11.38 -6.40
N GLU A 83 -23.79 11.64 -5.99
CA GLU A 83 -23.01 10.73 -5.15
C GLU A 83 -23.40 10.84 -3.66
N LYS A 84 -23.72 12.05 -3.18
CA LYS A 84 -24.30 12.28 -1.85
C LYS A 84 -25.66 11.60 -1.65
N VAL A 85 -26.48 11.51 -2.71
CA VAL A 85 -27.78 10.84 -2.66
C VAL A 85 -27.61 9.32 -2.54
N ARG A 86 -26.68 8.70 -3.26
CA ARG A 86 -26.39 7.25 -3.15
C ARG A 86 -25.84 6.85 -1.78
N GLU A 87 -25.09 7.73 -1.14
CA GLU A 87 -24.55 7.47 0.21
C GLU A 87 -25.64 7.57 1.29
N ARG A 88 -26.66 8.43 1.13
CA ARG A 88 -27.86 8.44 2.00
C ARG A 88 -28.76 7.22 1.81
N VAL A 89 -28.99 6.77 0.57
CA VAL A 89 -29.80 5.56 0.31
C VAL A 89 -29.16 4.28 0.88
N ARG A 90 -27.82 4.21 0.96
CA ARG A 90 -27.13 3.10 1.63
C ARG A 90 -27.20 3.15 3.16
N LYS A 91 -27.35 4.33 3.76
CA LYS A 91 -27.47 4.50 5.22
C LYS A 91 -28.90 4.34 5.75
N GLU A 92 -29.91 4.56 4.91
CA GLU A 92 -31.34 4.46 5.29
C GLU A 92 -32.02 3.15 4.88
N GLY A 93 -31.33 2.26 4.15
CA GLY A 93 -31.90 1.02 3.61
C GLY A 93 -32.03 -0.18 4.56
N SER A 94 -31.67 -0.05 5.84
CA SER A 94 -31.75 -1.13 6.83
C SER A 94 -32.90 -0.92 7.82
N GLY A 95 -34.13 -0.83 7.32
CA GLY A 95 -35.30 -0.64 8.19
C GLY A 95 -36.65 -0.90 7.53
N LEU A 96 -37.23 -2.06 7.88
CA LEU A 96 -38.68 -2.36 7.95
C LEU A 96 -39.41 -2.73 6.63
N PRO A 97 -40.63 -3.31 6.70
CA PRO A 97 -40.85 -4.76 6.57
C PRO A 97 -41.76 -5.08 5.36
N LYS A 98 -41.75 -6.34 4.90
CA LYS A 98 -42.72 -6.82 3.91
C LYS A 98 -44.12 -6.88 4.55
N LYS A 99 -44.98 -5.92 4.21
CA LYS A 99 -46.42 -5.97 4.50
C LYS A 99 -47.19 -6.49 3.28
N SER A 100 -48.06 -7.42 3.59
CA SER A 100 -49.01 -8.19 2.79
C SER A 100 -49.84 -7.39 1.77
N ARG A 101 -50.19 -8.05 0.66
CA ARG A 101 -51.41 -7.79 -0.11
C ARG A 101 -52.19 -9.09 -0.26
N GLN A 102 -53.13 -9.33 0.63
CA GLN A 102 -54.40 -9.96 0.27
C GLN A 102 -55.31 -8.86 -0.30
N PRO A 103 -56.16 -9.16 -1.29
CA PRO A 103 -57.37 -8.41 -1.52
C PRO A 103 -58.57 -9.20 -0.96
N ASP A 104 -59.11 -8.73 0.16
CA ASP A 104 -60.51 -8.94 0.51
C ASP A 104 -61.34 -7.86 -0.18
N ASN A 105 -62.35 -8.26 -0.95
CA ASN A 105 -63.65 -7.58 -0.86
C ASN A 105 -64.78 -8.52 -1.29
N PRO A 106 -65.94 -8.50 -0.60
CA PRO A 106 -66.97 -9.53 -0.66
C PRO A 106 -68.08 -9.22 -1.68
N GLU A 107 -68.68 -10.32 -2.13
CA GLU A 107 -70.07 -10.56 -2.53
C GLU A 107 -71.00 -9.38 -2.91
N LYS A 108 -71.57 -9.50 -4.12
CA LYS A 108 -72.99 -9.22 -4.39
C LYS A 108 -73.61 -10.35 -5.24
N PRO A 109 -74.64 -11.06 -4.75
CA PRO A 109 -75.45 -11.99 -5.56
C PRO A 109 -76.58 -11.27 -6.35
N PRO A 110 -77.25 -11.95 -7.30
CA PRO A 110 -77.81 -11.36 -8.52
C PRO A 110 -79.29 -10.98 -8.41
N LYS A 111 -79.75 -10.10 -9.32
CA LYS A 111 -81.18 -9.90 -9.60
C LYS A 111 -81.63 -10.91 -10.64
N ILE A 112 -82.43 -11.89 -10.22
CA ILE A 112 -83.13 -12.87 -11.07
C ILE A 112 -84.51 -12.30 -11.40
N SER A 113 -84.82 -12.18 -12.70
CA SER A 113 -86.21 -12.02 -13.18
C SER A 113 -86.84 -13.40 -13.37
N PRO A 114 -88.16 -13.55 -13.10
CA PRO A 114 -88.84 -14.84 -13.14
C PRO A 114 -89.24 -15.18 -14.58
N GLY A 115 -88.93 -16.39 -15.03
CA GLY A 115 -89.45 -16.88 -16.30
C GLY A 115 -88.81 -18.18 -16.77
N ALA A 116 -89.67 -19.17 -16.97
CA ALA A 116 -89.49 -20.36 -17.79
C ALA A 116 -88.61 -21.48 -17.21
N GLU A 117 -89.31 -22.33 -16.46
CA GLU A 117 -89.29 -23.80 -16.57
C GLU A 117 -88.77 -24.31 -17.93
N ASN A 118 -87.96 -25.39 -17.89
CA ASN A 118 -87.56 -26.30 -18.98
C ASN A 118 -86.10 -26.32 -19.48
N TYR A 119 -85.05 -26.36 -18.64
CA TYR A 119 -83.70 -26.75 -19.12
C TYR A 119 -82.80 -27.38 -18.03
N THR A 120 -83.02 -28.64 -17.65
CA THR A 120 -82.19 -29.34 -16.64
C THR A 120 -81.24 -30.42 -17.17
N LYS A 121 -81.19 -30.68 -18.48
CA LYS A 121 -80.24 -31.68 -19.04
C LYS A 121 -79.06 -31.13 -19.84
N THR A 122 -79.06 -29.86 -20.25
CA THR A 122 -78.01 -29.30 -21.14
C THR A 122 -77.01 -28.35 -20.45
N ASN A 123 -77.32 -27.85 -19.24
CA ASN A 123 -76.41 -26.97 -18.49
C ASN A 123 -75.32 -27.76 -17.75
N SER A 124 -75.65 -28.92 -17.16
CA SER A 124 -74.70 -29.81 -16.48
C SER A 124 -73.51 -30.18 -17.38
N ASP A 125 -73.76 -30.55 -18.63
CA ASP A 125 -72.71 -30.93 -19.58
C ASP A 125 -71.91 -29.74 -20.11
N ARG A 126 -72.54 -28.54 -20.22
CA ARG A 126 -71.81 -27.31 -20.55
C ARG A 126 -70.86 -26.89 -19.43
N PHE A 127 -71.30 -26.95 -18.17
CA PHE A 127 -70.45 -26.64 -17.02
C PHE A 127 -69.34 -27.67 -16.84
N ARG A 128 -69.61 -28.96 -17.07
CA ARG A 128 -68.59 -30.01 -17.04
C ARG A 128 -67.51 -29.81 -18.11
N ARG A 129 -67.90 -29.56 -19.38
CA ARG A 129 -66.96 -29.26 -20.47
C ARG A 129 -66.18 -27.96 -20.26
N LEU A 130 -66.79 -26.95 -19.64
CA LEU A 130 -66.11 -25.69 -19.30
C LEU A 130 -65.08 -25.88 -18.18
N ALA A 131 -65.39 -26.72 -17.18
CA ALA A 131 -64.46 -27.08 -16.11
C ALA A 131 -63.30 -27.98 -16.59
N GLU A 132 -63.58 -28.92 -17.50
CA GLU A 132 -62.57 -29.77 -18.14
C GLU A 132 -61.64 -28.97 -19.06
N SER A 133 -62.19 -28.10 -19.92
CA SER A 133 -61.39 -27.21 -20.76
C SER A 133 -60.61 -26.15 -19.95
N GLY A 134 -61.15 -25.70 -18.82
CA GLY A 134 -60.41 -24.88 -17.85
C GLY A 134 -59.26 -25.62 -17.18
N ARG A 135 -59.44 -26.88 -16.80
CA ARG A 135 -58.39 -27.74 -16.24
C ARG A 135 -57.28 -28.05 -17.25
N GLU A 136 -57.62 -28.37 -18.50
CA GLU A 136 -56.61 -28.65 -19.54
C GLU A 136 -55.78 -27.41 -19.88
N ARG A 137 -56.40 -26.23 -19.99
CA ARG A 137 -55.69 -24.97 -20.25
C ARG A 137 -54.80 -24.54 -19.09
N MET A 138 -55.25 -24.75 -17.84
CA MET A 138 -54.46 -24.45 -16.64
C MET A 138 -53.35 -25.48 -16.40
N SER A 139 -53.59 -26.76 -16.72
CA SER A 139 -52.59 -27.83 -16.64
C SER A 139 -51.44 -27.61 -17.61
N GLY A 140 -51.73 -27.32 -18.89
CA GLY A 140 -50.70 -27.03 -19.90
C GLY A 140 -49.86 -25.79 -19.56
N ASN A 141 -50.50 -24.71 -19.12
CA ASN A 141 -49.79 -23.50 -18.69
C ASN A 141 -48.93 -23.72 -17.45
N ASN A 142 -49.37 -24.55 -16.49
CA ASN A 142 -48.60 -24.87 -15.29
C ASN A 142 -47.43 -25.81 -15.62
N THR A 143 -47.61 -26.80 -16.50
CA THR A 143 -46.53 -27.70 -16.93
C THR A 143 -45.44 -26.94 -17.68
N ASP A 144 -45.81 -25.99 -18.55
CA ASP A 144 -44.85 -25.16 -19.28
C ASP A 144 -44.11 -24.20 -18.35
N GLN A 145 -44.77 -23.66 -17.33
CA GLN A 145 -44.14 -22.85 -16.29
C GLN A 145 -43.16 -23.67 -15.43
N ILE A 146 -43.50 -24.91 -15.08
CA ILE A 146 -42.63 -25.82 -14.33
C ILE A 146 -41.40 -26.19 -15.18
N ALA A 147 -41.59 -26.52 -16.46
CA ALA A 147 -40.48 -26.79 -17.38
C ALA A 147 -39.57 -25.56 -17.55
N ALA A 148 -40.15 -24.36 -17.68
CA ALA A 148 -39.38 -23.13 -17.75
C ALA A 148 -38.64 -22.80 -16.44
N GLN A 149 -39.21 -23.13 -15.28
CA GLN A 149 -38.53 -23.01 -13.99
C GLN A 149 -37.38 -24.01 -13.86
N ALA A 150 -37.57 -25.26 -14.28
CA ALA A 150 -36.53 -26.29 -14.30
C ALA A 150 -35.32 -25.85 -15.16
N LEU A 151 -35.57 -25.30 -16.34
CA LEU A 151 -34.48 -24.78 -17.19
C LEU A 151 -33.74 -23.58 -16.55
N ARG A 152 -34.44 -22.77 -15.75
CA ARG A 152 -33.82 -21.68 -14.99
C ARG A 152 -32.98 -22.21 -13.83
N THR A 153 -33.46 -23.23 -13.11
CA THR A 153 -32.69 -23.86 -12.03
C THR A 153 -31.43 -24.52 -12.56
N ASP A 154 -31.52 -25.25 -13.67
CA ASP A 154 -30.36 -25.89 -14.30
C ASP A 154 -29.30 -24.86 -14.73
N ARG A 155 -29.74 -23.74 -15.30
CA ARG A 155 -28.83 -22.64 -15.66
C ARG A 155 -28.13 -22.04 -14.44
N VAL A 156 -28.83 -21.90 -13.32
CA VAL A 156 -28.25 -21.39 -12.07
C VAL A 156 -27.26 -22.40 -11.49
N ILE A 157 -27.59 -23.70 -11.51
CA ILE A 157 -26.71 -24.78 -11.05
C ILE A 157 -25.40 -24.76 -11.84
N LEU A 158 -25.45 -24.78 -13.18
CA LEU A 158 -24.25 -24.70 -14.02
C LEU A 158 -23.41 -23.45 -13.75
N ARG A 159 -24.05 -22.33 -13.41
CA ARG A 159 -23.34 -21.10 -13.07
C ARG A 159 -22.70 -21.19 -11.68
N ILE A 160 -23.34 -21.83 -10.72
CA ILE A 160 -22.78 -22.08 -9.38
C ILE A 160 -21.56 -23.00 -9.52
N GLU A 161 -21.67 -24.11 -10.23
CA GLU A 161 -20.55 -25.05 -10.47
C GLU A 161 -19.35 -24.34 -11.12
N LYS A 162 -19.60 -23.49 -12.11
CA LYS A 162 -18.55 -22.69 -12.72
C LYS A 162 -17.90 -21.72 -11.72
N LEU A 163 -18.71 -21.02 -10.92
CA LEU A 163 -18.19 -20.11 -9.90
C LEU A 163 -17.38 -20.86 -8.83
N GLU A 164 -17.82 -22.04 -8.41
CA GLU A 164 -17.09 -22.89 -7.45
C GLU A 164 -15.76 -23.37 -8.03
N SER A 165 -15.72 -23.74 -9.32
CA SER A 165 -14.50 -24.06 -10.05
C SER A 165 -13.55 -22.86 -10.12
N ASP A 166 -14.06 -21.68 -10.49
CA ASP A 166 -13.28 -20.45 -10.56
C ASP A 166 -12.71 -20.06 -9.18
N ILE A 167 -13.51 -20.17 -8.10
CA ILE A 167 -13.08 -19.92 -6.72
C ILE A 167 -11.98 -20.89 -6.31
N SER A 168 -12.13 -22.17 -6.64
CA SER A 168 -11.13 -23.20 -6.33
C SER A 168 -9.83 -22.94 -7.08
N GLY A 169 -9.91 -22.56 -8.36
CA GLY A 169 -8.75 -22.18 -9.16
C GLY A 169 -8.04 -20.91 -8.64
N LEU A 170 -8.80 -19.90 -8.21
CA LEU A 170 -8.24 -18.70 -7.60
C LEU A 170 -7.55 -19.00 -6.26
N LYS A 171 -8.15 -19.86 -5.42
CA LYS A 171 -7.52 -20.30 -4.16
C LYS A 171 -6.20 -21.03 -4.40
N ALA A 172 -6.14 -21.91 -5.40
CA ALA A 172 -4.91 -22.61 -5.76
C ALA A 172 -3.81 -21.62 -6.18
N ARG A 173 -4.13 -20.68 -7.09
CA ARG A 173 -3.20 -19.62 -7.51
C ARG A 173 -2.71 -18.78 -6.34
N MET A 174 -3.61 -18.39 -5.43
CA MET A 174 -3.23 -17.64 -4.23
C MET A 174 -2.29 -18.44 -3.31
N GLU A 175 -2.48 -19.74 -3.19
CA GLU A 175 -1.59 -20.58 -2.37
C GLU A 175 -0.22 -20.75 -3.03
N ASP A 176 -0.16 -20.85 -4.35
CA ASP A 176 1.09 -20.84 -5.12
C ASP A 176 1.82 -19.50 -4.97
N ASP A 177 1.13 -18.37 -5.10
CA ASP A 177 1.70 -17.04 -4.88
C ASP A 177 2.24 -16.90 -3.45
N ARG A 178 1.49 -17.38 -2.45
CA ARG A 178 1.94 -17.41 -1.04
C ARG A 178 3.16 -18.29 -0.85
N ARG A 179 3.30 -19.38 -1.60
CA ARG A 179 4.47 -20.27 -1.55
C ARG A 179 5.69 -19.58 -2.14
N ILE A 180 5.53 -18.92 -3.29
CA ILE A 180 6.59 -18.15 -3.94
C ILE A 180 7.06 -17.02 -3.02
N ILE A 181 6.13 -16.25 -2.46
CA ILE A 181 6.44 -15.16 -1.52
C ILE A 181 7.22 -15.70 -0.31
N ARG A 182 6.76 -16.79 0.31
CA ARG A 182 7.48 -17.44 1.42
C ARG A 182 8.91 -17.82 1.04
N SER A 183 9.10 -18.45 -0.12
CA SER A 183 10.44 -18.82 -0.59
C SER A 183 11.36 -17.62 -0.83
N HIS A 184 10.81 -16.49 -1.31
CA HIS A 184 11.57 -15.25 -1.46
C HIS A 184 11.95 -14.65 -0.10
N PHE A 185 11.04 -14.67 0.87
CA PHE A 185 11.33 -14.23 2.24
C PHE A 185 12.45 -15.05 2.87
N GLU A 186 12.38 -16.38 2.81
CA GLU A 186 13.45 -17.27 3.31
C GLU A 186 14.80 -16.99 2.63
N ALA A 187 14.79 -16.71 1.32
CA ALA A 187 16.02 -16.35 0.60
C ALA A 187 16.57 -14.98 1.01
N ILE A 188 15.70 -14.03 1.38
CA ILE A 188 16.10 -12.71 1.89
C ILE A 188 16.65 -12.84 3.32
N GLU A 189 16.00 -13.62 4.18
CA GLU A 189 16.48 -13.88 5.56
C GLU A 189 17.90 -14.44 5.55
N LYS A 190 18.18 -15.45 4.71
CA LYS A 190 19.56 -15.96 4.57
C LYS A 190 20.58 -14.91 4.15
N LYS A 191 20.20 -13.96 3.28
CA LYS A 191 21.08 -12.86 2.89
C LYS A 191 21.27 -11.88 4.03
N PHE A 192 20.23 -11.65 4.83
CA PHE A 192 20.30 -10.80 6.01
C PHE A 192 21.20 -11.40 7.09
N ASP A 193 21.16 -12.71 7.29
CA ASP A 193 22.05 -13.43 8.20
C ASP A 193 23.51 -13.23 7.79
N ILE A 194 23.83 -13.43 6.51
CA ILE A 194 25.18 -13.18 5.97
C ILE A 194 25.58 -11.72 6.24
N VAL A 195 24.73 -10.75 5.91
CA VAL A 195 25.05 -9.33 6.14
C VAL A 195 25.29 -9.05 7.63
N SER A 196 24.53 -9.67 8.53
CA SER A 196 24.69 -9.53 9.97
C SER A 196 26.04 -10.09 10.44
N GLU A 197 26.44 -11.28 9.97
CA GLU A 197 27.77 -11.85 10.24
C GLU A 197 28.90 -10.92 9.77
N TRP A 198 28.76 -10.32 8.58
CA TRP A 198 29.73 -9.35 8.07
C TRP A 198 29.80 -8.07 8.92
N ILE A 199 28.66 -7.57 9.40
CA ILE A 199 28.63 -6.40 10.29
C ILE A 199 29.35 -6.72 11.59
N GLU A 200 29.06 -7.87 12.22
CA GLU A 200 29.73 -8.31 13.44
C GLU A 200 31.25 -8.45 13.24
N PHE A 201 31.67 -9.04 12.12
CA PHE A 201 33.08 -9.15 11.75
C PHE A 201 33.75 -7.77 11.67
N PHE A 202 33.14 -6.82 10.95
CA PHE A 202 33.69 -5.48 10.79
C PHE A 202 33.62 -4.64 12.07
N ASP A 203 32.62 -4.84 12.92
CA ASP A 203 32.53 -4.17 14.22
C ASP A 203 33.67 -4.63 15.14
N GLY A 204 33.93 -5.94 15.19
CA GLY A 204 35.06 -6.49 15.94
C GLY A 204 36.41 -6.00 15.42
N ASP A 205 36.61 -5.94 14.10
CA ASP A 205 37.87 -5.43 13.53
C ASP A 205 38.03 -3.91 13.75
N ARG A 206 36.94 -3.13 13.72
CA ARG A 206 36.98 -1.71 14.07
C ARG A 206 37.33 -1.48 15.54
N GLU A 207 36.85 -2.32 16.44
CA GLU A 207 37.16 -2.25 17.87
C GLU A 207 38.64 -2.55 18.13
N LYS A 208 39.19 -3.60 17.51
CA LYS A 208 40.64 -3.90 17.60
C LYS A 208 41.51 -2.74 17.09
N ILE A 209 41.12 -2.11 15.98
CA ILE A 209 41.85 -0.96 15.44
C ILE A 209 41.77 0.22 16.42
N ARG A 210 40.60 0.47 17.02
CA ARG A 210 40.42 1.51 18.04
C ARG A 210 41.33 1.26 19.24
N ASP A 211 41.30 0.06 19.80
CA ASP A 211 42.12 -0.32 20.95
C ASP A 211 43.63 -0.20 20.65
N GLY A 212 44.04 -0.60 19.44
CA GLY A 212 45.43 -0.46 18.98
C GLY A 212 45.86 1.00 18.85
N ILE A 213 44.99 1.88 18.33
CA ILE A 213 45.26 3.32 18.23
C ILE A 213 45.34 3.94 19.63
N GLU A 214 44.40 3.64 20.52
CA GLU A 214 44.37 4.17 21.89
C GLU A 214 45.59 3.71 22.69
N GLY A 215 45.96 2.42 22.59
CA GLY A 215 47.17 1.87 23.21
C GLY A 215 48.45 2.53 22.68
N SER A 216 48.54 2.76 21.37
CA SER A 216 49.67 3.48 20.77
C SER A 216 49.73 4.94 21.20
N HIS A 217 48.58 5.62 21.30
CA HIS A 217 48.48 7.01 21.74
C HIS A 217 48.90 7.16 23.20
N LEU A 218 48.45 6.24 24.07
CA LEU A 218 48.85 6.19 25.47
C LEU A 218 50.35 5.96 25.59
N SER A 219 50.89 4.97 24.89
CA SER A 219 52.33 4.66 24.89
C SER A 219 53.18 5.85 24.44
N ARG A 220 52.83 6.53 23.34
CA ARG A 220 53.51 7.76 22.92
C ARG A 220 53.40 8.86 23.95
N LYS A 221 52.22 9.07 24.55
CA LYS A 221 52.03 10.10 25.58
C LYS A 221 52.93 9.86 26.77
N TYR A 222 53.06 8.62 27.24
CA TYR A 222 53.99 8.25 28.30
C TYR A 222 55.46 8.50 27.93
N GLU A 223 55.87 8.17 26.70
CA GLU A 223 57.23 8.45 26.23
C GLU A 223 57.53 9.94 26.15
N PHE A 224 56.61 10.74 25.60
CA PHE A 224 56.74 12.20 25.56
C PHE A 224 56.86 12.80 26.95
N GLU A 225 56.04 12.34 27.90
CA GLU A 225 56.06 12.84 29.28
C GLU A 225 57.35 12.43 30.02
N ARG A 226 57.88 11.23 29.76
CA ARG A 226 59.18 10.79 30.27
C ARG A 226 60.32 11.66 29.71
N VAL A 227 60.37 11.86 28.38
CA VAL A 227 61.41 12.66 27.73
C VAL A 227 61.36 14.10 28.23
N ARG A 228 60.15 14.68 28.34
CA ARG A 228 59.95 16.03 28.86
C ARG A 228 60.55 16.19 30.26
N LYS A 229 60.28 15.26 31.17
CA LYS A 229 60.86 15.27 32.53
C LYS A 229 62.38 15.18 32.51
N MET A 230 62.97 14.32 31.67
CA MET A 230 64.42 14.22 31.53
C MET A 230 65.05 15.51 30.99
N THR A 231 64.40 16.19 30.04
CA THR A 231 64.87 17.49 29.54
C THR A 231 64.74 18.59 30.59
N ASP A 232 63.64 18.63 31.34
CA ASP A 232 63.44 19.62 32.40
C ASP A 232 64.47 19.44 33.53
N GLU A 233 64.79 18.19 33.91
CA GLU A 233 65.85 17.88 34.88
C GLU A 233 67.24 18.25 34.36
N SER A 234 67.52 17.99 33.07
CA SER A 234 68.80 18.34 32.45
C SER A 234 68.99 19.86 32.36
N LEU A 235 67.93 20.61 32.04
CA LEU A 235 67.94 22.06 32.04
C LEU A 235 68.22 22.62 33.44
N LEU A 236 67.61 22.05 34.48
CA LEU A 236 67.85 22.44 35.86
C LEU A 236 69.32 22.24 36.27
N ASN A 237 69.89 21.10 35.90
CA ASN A 237 71.31 20.81 36.16
C ASN A 237 72.24 21.79 35.43
N HIS A 238 71.97 22.10 34.16
CA HIS A 238 72.77 23.06 33.41
C HIS A 238 72.65 24.49 33.95
N GLU A 239 71.47 24.89 34.44
CA GLU A 239 71.31 26.19 35.11
C GLU A 239 72.15 26.28 36.38
N ASP A 240 72.21 25.21 37.17
CA ASP A 240 73.02 25.16 38.39
C ASP A 240 74.52 25.15 38.09
N GLU A 241 74.96 24.45 37.04
CA GLU A 241 76.33 24.54 36.52
C GLU A 241 76.68 25.97 36.08
N LEU A 242 75.79 26.65 35.35
CA LEU A 242 75.99 28.03 34.93
C LEU A 242 76.07 28.99 36.12
N LYS A 243 75.25 28.80 37.17
CA LYS A 243 75.34 29.57 38.42
C LYS A 243 76.70 29.36 39.09
N LYS A 244 77.19 28.12 39.14
CA LYS A 244 78.50 27.77 39.71
C LYS A 244 79.63 28.44 38.93
N VAL A 245 79.64 28.33 37.61
CA VAL A 245 80.65 28.96 36.74
C VAL A 245 80.60 30.48 36.87
N LYS A 246 79.41 31.11 36.89
CA LYS A 246 79.28 32.56 37.12
C LYS A 246 79.91 32.98 38.45
N LYS A 247 79.66 32.22 39.53
CA LYS A 247 80.25 32.46 40.85
C LYS A 247 81.78 32.33 40.82
N GLU A 248 82.33 31.33 40.14
CA GLU A 248 83.78 31.15 39.97
C GLU A 248 84.40 32.31 39.17
N ILE A 249 83.77 32.74 38.07
CA ILE A 249 84.20 33.91 37.29
C ILE A 249 84.20 35.17 38.16
N GLU A 250 83.18 35.36 38.99
CA GLU A 250 83.09 36.52 39.89
C GLU A 250 84.21 36.52 40.93
N ILE A 251 84.52 35.36 41.52
CA ILE A 251 85.66 35.16 42.43
C ILE A 251 86.99 35.48 41.71
N LEU A 252 87.17 35.03 40.47
CA LEU A 252 88.39 35.27 39.68
C LEU A 252 88.54 36.72 39.18
N LYS A 253 87.44 37.47 39.06
CA LYS A 253 87.47 38.92 38.73
C LYS A 253 87.94 39.78 39.91
N LEU A 254 87.75 39.33 41.16
CA LEU A 254 88.09 40.11 42.36
C LEU A 254 89.60 40.44 42.49
N PRO A 255 90.56 39.53 42.18
CA PRO A 255 91.98 39.85 42.21
C PRO A 255 92.42 40.84 41.12
N TRP A 256 91.88 40.73 39.90
CA TRP A 256 92.22 41.63 38.78
C TRP A 256 91.69 43.06 38.98
N LEU A 257 90.47 43.19 39.54
CA LEU A 257 89.89 44.49 39.88
C LEU A 257 90.62 45.19 41.04
N LYS A 258 91.19 44.43 42.00
CA LYS A 258 92.00 44.98 43.09
C LYS A 258 93.36 45.52 42.61
N ARG A 259 93.99 44.90 41.61
CA ARG A 259 95.28 45.37 41.05
C ARG A 259 95.15 46.64 40.19
N ARG A 260 93.98 46.89 39.60
CA ARG A 260 93.74 48.06 38.72
C ARG A 260 93.51 49.38 39.48
N LYS A 261 93.40 49.36 40.82
CA LYS A 261 93.30 50.56 41.67
C LYS A 261 94.67 51.12 42.10
N TYR A 262 95.78 50.47 41.74
CA TYR A 262 97.14 50.85 42.13
C TYR A 262 98.06 51.12 40.93
N LEU A 263 97.48 51.31 39.74
CA LEU A 263 98.13 51.87 38.54
C LEU A 263 97.38 53.15 38.18
#